data_AF-A0A536VP02-F1
#
_entry.id   AF-A0A536VP02-F1
#
_cell.length_a   1.000
_cell.length_b   1.000
_cell.length_c   1.000
_cell.angle_alpha   90.00
_cell.angle_beta   90.00
_cell.angle_gamma   90.00
#
_symmetry.space_group_name_H-M   'P 1'
#
loop_
_entity.id
_entity.type
_entity.pdbx_description
1 polymer ?
#
loop_
_entity_poly.entity_id
_entity_poly.type
_entity_poly.pdbx_seq_one_letter_code
_entity_poly.pdbx_strand_id
1 'polypeptide(L)'
;MTEIWALAALWLALALLAALLSIWLKVANALSEIAVGTVAQLVLGAAFGVAFLGADHAWIKFLAGAGAIVLTFLAGAELDPDVFRRKWKEASAV
;
A
#
# COMPACT_ATOMS: atom_id res chain seq x y z
N MET A 1 -12.73 -19.81 8.57
CA MET A 1 -13.33 -18.47 8.32
C MET A 1 -12.82 -17.43 9.29
N THR A 2 -12.79 -17.72 10.61
CA THR A 2 -12.21 -16.85 11.64
C THR A 2 -10.80 -16.34 11.30
N GLU A 3 -9.94 -17.23 10.80
CA GLU A 3 -8.57 -16.89 10.38
C GLU A 3 -8.51 -15.76 9.34
N ILE A 4 -9.38 -15.80 8.32
CA ILE A 4 -9.40 -14.79 7.25
C ILE A 4 -9.80 -13.42 7.81
N TRP A 5 -10.82 -13.39 8.69
CA TRP A 5 -11.27 -12.16 9.33
C TRP A 5 -10.23 -11.60 10.30
N ALA A 6 -9.53 -12.46 11.04
CA ALA A 6 -8.44 -12.04 11.92
C ALA A 6 -7.27 -11.44 11.12
N LEU A 7 -6.88 -12.09 10.00
CA LEU A 7 -5.85 -11.58 9.09
C LEU A 7 -6.26 -10.25 8.46
N ALA A 8 -7.50 -10.13 7.97
CA ALA A 8 -8.01 -8.88 7.42
C ALA A 8 -8.03 -7.77 8.47
N ALA A 9 -8.45 -8.06 9.71
CA ALA A 9 -8.43 -7.10 10.81
C ALA A 9 -7.00 -6.65 11.14
N LEU A 10 -6.02 -7.56 11.13
CA LEU A 10 -4.61 -7.24 11.33
C LEU A 10 -4.09 -6.30 10.24
N TRP A 11 -4.35 -6.62 8.96
CA TRP A 11 -3.96 -5.76 7.83
C TRP A 11 -4.57 -4.36 7.92
N LEU A 12 -5.86 -4.25 8.23
CA LEU A 12 -6.51 -2.95 8.41
C LEU A 12 -5.99 -2.18 9.63
N ALA A 13 -5.71 -2.86 10.74
CA ALA A 13 -5.13 -2.24 11.93
C ALA A 13 -3.73 -1.67 11.65
N LEU A 14 -2.90 -2.41 10.91
CA LEU A 14 -1.57 -1.95 10.47
C LEU A 14 -1.66 -0.77 9.50
N ALA A 15 -2.60 -0.80 8.55
CA ALA A 15 -2.83 0.33 7.64
C ALA A 15 -3.31 1.58 8.37
N LEU A 16 -4.22 1.43 9.35
CA LEU A 16 -4.67 2.53 10.19
C LEU A 16 -3.52 3.10 11.03
N LEU A 17 -2.70 2.23 11.63
CA LEU A 17 -1.50 2.65 12.37
C LEU A 17 -0.53 3.43 11.47
N ALA A 18 -0.29 2.95 10.24
CA ALA A 18 0.54 3.62 9.27
C ALA A 18 0.02 5.01 8.89
N ALA A 19 -1.30 5.15 8.72
CA ALA A 19 -1.93 6.44 8.44
C ALA A 19 -1.83 7.40 9.63
N LEU A 20 -2.00 6.93 10.87
CA LEU A 20 -1.80 7.77 12.06
C LEU A 20 -0.34 8.21 12.20
N LEU A 21 0.60 7.29 11.98
CA LEU A 21 2.03 7.59 12.00
C LEU A 21 2.44 8.58 10.91
N SER A 22 1.83 8.51 9.71
CA SER A 22 2.13 9.43 8.62
C SER A 22 1.78 10.88 9.00
N ILE A 23 0.66 11.06 9.70
CA ILE A 23 0.23 12.36 10.23
C ILE A 23 1.17 12.85 11.33
N TRP A 24 1.52 12.00 12.30
CA TRP A 24 2.37 12.40 13.43
C TRP A 24 3.80 12.73 13.01
N LEU A 25 4.36 11.95 12.09
CA LEU A 25 5.73 12.12 11.59
C LEU A 25 5.81 13.11 10.42
N LYS A 26 4.67 13.59 9.90
CA LYS A 26 4.56 14.49 8.74
C LYS A 26 5.28 13.94 7.50
N VAL A 27 5.11 12.64 7.24
CA VAL A 27 5.68 11.95 6.08
C VAL A 27 4.59 11.54 5.10
N ALA A 28 4.97 11.21 3.86
CA ALA A 28 4.02 10.71 2.87
C ALA A 28 3.32 9.43 3.35
N ASN A 29 2.00 9.33 3.14
CA ASN A 29 1.21 8.20 3.62
C ASN A 29 1.71 6.86 3.08
N ALA A 30 1.96 6.78 1.77
CA ALA A 30 2.48 5.57 1.13
C ALA A 30 3.83 5.12 1.71
N LEU A 31 4.72 6.06 2.06
CA LEU A 31 6.01 5.74 2.67
C LEU A 31 5.80 5.12 4.08
N SER A 32 4.86 5.67 4.85
CA SER A 32 4.50 5.13 6.17
C SER A 32 3.93 3.71 6.07
N GLU A 33 3.04 3.46 5.10
CA GLU A 33 2.47 2.12 4.87
C GLU A 33 3.53 1.07 4.54
N ILE A 34 4.49 1.41 3.67
CA ILE A 34 5.61 0.53 3.32
C ILE A 34 6.50 0.27 4.55
N ALA A 35 6.81 1.32 5.33
CA ALA A 35 7.66 1.19 6.51
C ALA A 35 7.01 0.33 7.59
N VAL A 36 5.74 0.59 7.92
CA VAL A 36 4.99 -0.18 8.92
C VAL A 36 4.81 -1.62 8.47
N GLY A 37 4.47 -1.87 7.20
CA GLY A 37 4.35 -3.23 6.66
C GLY A 37 5.68 -4.01 6.76
N THR A 38 6.80 -3.36 6.43
CA THR A 38 8.14 -3.96 6.54
C THR A 38 8.51 -4.28 7.98
N VAL A 39 8.27 -3.34 8.91
CA VAL A 39 8.54 -3.54 10.34
C VAL A 39 7.64 -4.64 10.91
N ALA A 40 6.35 -4.66 10.54
CA ALA A 40 5.42 -5.70 10.96
C ALA A 40 5.86 -7.08 10.47
N GLN A 41 6.28 -7.20 9.21
CA GLN A 41 6.81 -8.44 8.65
C GLN A 41 8.06 -8.91 9.40
N LEU A 42 8.97 -8.00 9.74
CA LEU A 42 10.19 -8.34 10.49
C LEU A 42 9.86 -8.82 11.91
N VAL A 43 9.05 -8.07 12.65
CA VAL A 43 8.72 -8.35 14.06
C VAL A 43 7.85 -9.60 14.18
N LEU A 44 6.77 -9.69 13.40
CA LEU A 44 5.87 -10.85 13.43
C LEU A 44 6.51 -12.06 12.77
N GLY A 45 7.32 -11.86 11.74
CA GLY A 45 8.10 -12.93 11.10
C GLY A 45 9.10 -13.58 12.05
N ALA A 46 9.76 -12.79 12.90
CA ALA A 46 10.67 -13.30 13.92
C ALA A 46 9.93 -14.00 15.08
N ALA A 47 8.75 -13.50 15.48
CA ALA A 47 8.01 -14.03 16.63
C ALA A 47 7.13 -15.26 16.29
N PHE A 48 6.51 -15.28 15.11
CA PHE A 48 5.48 -16.25 14.73
C PHE A 48 5.77 -16.97 13.40
N GLY A 49 6.89 -16.64 12.75
CA GLY A 49 7.31 -17.20 11.47
C GLY A 49 6.98 -16.29 10.28
N VAL A 50 7.84 -16.34 9.25
CA VAL A 50 7.80 -15.43 8.08
C VAL A 50 6.48 -15.46 7.29
N ALA A 51 5.70 -16.54 7.41
CA ALA A 51 4.41 -16.68 6.72
C ALA A 51 3.22 -16.08 7.49
N PHE A 52 3.43 -15.53 8.69
CA PHE A 52 2.35 -15.12 9.60
C PHE A 52 1.43 -14.03 9.00
N LEU A 53 1.98 -13.02 8.32
CA LEU A 53 1.18 -11.99 7.66
C LEU A 53 0.43 -12.49 6.41
N GLY A 54 0.70 -13.72 5.97
CA GLY A 54 -0.06 -14.38 4.92
C GLY A 54 -0.06 -13.67 3.57
N ALA A 55 0.93 -12.80 3.30
CA ALA A 55 0.97 -11.97 2.09
C ALA A 55 0.87 -12.77 0.78
N ASP A 56 1.21 -14.06 0.81
CA ASP A 56 1.10 -14.97 -0.33
C ASP A 56 -0.31 -15.51 -0.59
N HIS A 57 -1.27 -15.30 0.30
CA HIS A 57 -2.65 -15.72 0.10
C HIS A 57 -3.28 -15.05 -1.13
N ALA A 58 -3.98 -15.84 -1.94
CA ALA A 58 -4.56 -15.38 -3.20
C ALA A 58 -5.49 -14.17 -3.06
N TRP A 59 -6.30 -14.10 -1.99
CA TRP A 59 -7.20 -12.97 -1.74
C TRP A 59 -6.44 -11.68 -1.38
N ILE A 60 -5.29 -11.78 -0.69
CA ILE A 60 -4.45 -10.62 -0.36
C ILE A 60 -3.76 -10.11 -1.62
N LYS A 61 -3.18 -11.02 -2.41
CA LYS A 61 -2.58 -10.68 -3.72
C LYS A 61 -3.60 -10.04 -4.66
N PHE A 62 -4.82 -10.56 -4.69
CA PHE A 62 -5.91 -9.98 -5.46
C PHE A 62 -6.23 -8.55 -5.01
N LEU A 63 -6.41 -8.31 -3.71
CA LEU A 63 -6.68 -6.97 -3.18
C LEU A 63 -5.53 -6.00 -3.44
N ALA A 64 -4.29 -6.43 -3.25
CA ALA A 64 -3.10 -5.63 -3.55
C ALA A 64 -3.03 -5.26 -5.03
N GLY A 65 -3.25 -6.22 -5.92
CA GLY A 65 -3.29 -6.00 -7.37
C GLY A 65 -4.43 -5.09 -7.80
N ALA A 66 -5.64 -5.34 -7.31
CA ALA A 66 -6.81 -4.50 -7.59
C ALA A 66 -6.60 -3.07 -7.10
N GLY A 67 -6.08 -2.89 -5.88
CA GLY A 67 -5.75 -1.58 -5.32
C GLY A 67 -4.72 -0.83 -6.15
N ALA A 68 -3.63 -1.51 -6.57
CA ALA A 68 -2.60 -0.90 -7.42
C ALA A 68 -3.15 -0.42 -8.77
N ILE A 69 -4.02 -1.21 -9.40
CA ILE A 69 -4.68 -0.82 -10.66
C ILE A 69 -5.57 0.40 -10.45
N VAL A 70 -6.41 0.39 -9.41
CA VAL A 70 -7.33 1.50 -9.11
C VAL A 70 -6.56 2.78 -8.81
N LEU A 71 -5.50 2.71 -8.01
CA LEU A 71 -4.67 3.88 -7.67
C LEU A 71 -3.95 4.46 -8.89
N THR A 72 -3.39 3.60 -9.74
CA THR A 72 -2.72 4.02 -10.97
C THR A 72 -3.71 4.65 -11.95
N PHE A 73 -4.91 4.06 -12.06
CA PHE A 73 -5.98 4.61 -12.89
C PHE A 73 -6.45 5.97 -12.36
N LEU A 74 -6.65 6.11 -11.05
CA LEU A 74 -7.07 7.37 -10.44
C LEU A 74 -6.02 8.48 -10.66
N ALA A 75 -4.74 8.17 -10.47
CA ALA A 75 -3.65 9.09 -10.77
C ALA A 75 -3.65 9.52 -12.25
N GLY A 76 -3.98 8.60 -13.17
CA GLY A 76 -4.16 8.91 -14.59
C GLY A 76 -5.42 9.72 -14.89
N ALA A 77 -6.51 9.49 -14.15
CA ALA A 77 -7.78 10.20 -14.30
C ALA A 77 -7.70 11.65 -13.79
N GLU A 78 -6.84 11.92 -12.81
CA GLU A 78 -6.55 13.28 -12.31
C GLU A 78 -5.62 14.08 -13.24
N LEU A 79 -5.01 13.44 -14.25
CA LEU A 79 -4.08 14.11 -15.18
C LEU A 79 -4.83 14.94 -16.22
N ASP A 80 -4.53 16.25 -16.27
CA ASP A 80 -5.08 17.15 -17.29
C ASP A 80 -4.41 16.89 -18.67
N PRO A 81 -5.18 16.48 -19.70
CA PRO A 81 -4.65 16.16 -21.01
C PRO A 81 -4.07 17.38 -21.76
N ASP A 82 -4.58 18.59 -21.52
CA ASP A 82 -4.08 19.81 -22.18
C ASP A 82 -2.73 20.24 -21.60
N VAL A 83 -2.57 20.13 -20.27
CA VAL A 83 -1.29 20.38 -19.60
C VAL A 83 -0.25 19.34 -20.04
N PHE A 84 -0.65 18.07 -20.07
CA PHE A 84 0.22 16.97 -20.48
C PHE A 84 0.71 17.12 -21.93
N ARG A 85 -0.16 17.52 -22.88
CA ARG A 85 0.25 17.81 -24.26
C ARG A 85 1.25 18.96 -24.36
N ARG A 86 1.04 20.04 -23.59
CA ARG A 86 1.96 21.19 -23.55
C ARG A 86 3.32 20.83 -22.97
N LYS A 87 3.35 19.92 -22.00
CA LYS A 87 4.55 19.50 -21.26
C LYS A 87 5.07 18.11 -21.66
N TRP A 88 4.66 17.58 -22.81
CA TRP A 88 5.01 16.22 -23.25
C TRP A 88 6.51 15.94 -23.25
N LYS A 89 7.34 16.91 -23.69
CA LYS A 89 8.81 16.75 -23.70
C LYS A 89 9.41 16.59 -22.30
N GLU A 90 8.83 17.26 -21.30
CA GLU A 90 9.24 17.14 -19.90
C GLU A 90 8.76 15.79 -19.32
N ALA A 91 7.53 15.37 -19.67
CA ALA A 91 6.96 14.10 -19.22
C ALA A 91 7.64 12.86 -19.85
N SER A 92 8.17 12.97 -21.07
CA SER A 92 8.88 11.89 -21.77
C SER A 92 10.39 11.89 -21.55
N ALA A 93 10.93 12.87 -20.83
CA ALA A 93 12.35 12.91 -20.50
C ALA A 93 12.60 11.88 -19.38
N VAL A 94 13.12 10.72 -19.79
CA VAL A 94 13.61 9.66 -18.91
C VAL A 94 15.08 9.89 -18.62
#